data_AF-A0A8S7FLG2-F1
#
_entry.id   AF-A0A8S7FLG2-F1
#
_cell.length_a   1.000
_cell.length_b   1.000
_cell.length_c   1.000
_cell.angle_alpha   90.00
_cell.angle_beta   90.00
_cell.angle_gamma   90.00
#
_symmetry.space_group_name_H-M   'P 1'
#
loop_
_entity.id
_entity.type
_entity.pdbx_description
1 polymer ?
#
loop_
_entity_poly.entity_id
_entity_poly.type
_entity_poly.pdbx_seq_one_letter_code
_entity_poly.pdbx_strand_id
1 'polypeptide(L)'
;MTSNKDKNKKANEILYAFSIIGIIPLMAILILRINDPYSQVLYYLYNKVAFLPSITSLHDPVMTTLMSNYNKTAPVMGILVFLCTYKTREIIKPVTRKLVVQSCFWGPVFYAILIYITLFYNLELTTAGGFFKLLSHNVITLFILYYSIYFTVLTMTYAILLMPLLVIKYFKGRQ
;
A
#
# COMPACT_ATOMS: atom_id res chain seq x y z
N MET A 1 -2.95 26.69 -21.80
CA MET A 1 -2.19 26.36 -20.57
C MET A 1 -3.14 25.71 -19.59
N THR A 2 -2.92 24.44 -19.21
CA THR A 2 -3.71 23.80 -18.14
C THR A 2 -3.29 24.35 -16.78
N SER A 3 -4.26 24.66 -15.92
CA SER A 3 -4.00 25.16 -14.57
C SER A 3 -3.24 24.11 -13.74
N ASN A 4 -2.43 24.54 -12.78
CA ASN A 4 -1.74 23.64 -11.84
C ASN A 4 -2.73 22.76 -11.07
N LYS A 5 -3.97 23.24 -10.88
CA LYS A 5 -5.07 22.45 -10.32
C LYS A 5 -5.48 21.30 -11.23
N ASP A 6 -5.55 21.52 -12.55
CA ASP A 6 -5.97 20.50 -13.53
C ASP A 6 -4.91 19.41 -13.68
N LYS A 7 -3.62 19.79 -13.66
CA LYS A 7 -2.51 18.83 -13.69
C LYS A 7 -2.51 17.93 -12.45
N ASN A 8 -2.74 18.51 -11.27
CA ASN A 8 -2.83 17.74 -10.02
C ASN A 8 -4.11 16.89 -9.95
N LYS A 9 -5.24 17.35 -10.51
CA LYS A 9 -6.45 16.55 -10.65
C LYS A 9 -6.17 15.28 -11.47
N LYS A 10 -5.53 15.42 -12.64
CA LYS A 10 -5.14 14.28 -13.48
C LYS A 10 -4.20 13.31 -12.76
N ALA A 11 -3.24 13.81 -11.98
CA ALA A 11 -2.36 12.97 -11.18
C ALA A 11 -3.13 12.17 -10.10
N ASN A 12 -4.14 12.77 -9.47
CA ASN A 12 -4.98 12.09 -8.50
C ASN A 12 -5.88 11.03 -9.16
N GLU A 13 -6.44 11.31 -10.34
CA GLU A 13 -7.22 10.34 -11.12
C GLU A 13 -6.39 9.09 -11.45
N ILE A 14 -5.13 9.27 -11.86
CA ILE A 14 -4.20 8.15 -12.10
C ILE A 14 -3.95 7.36 -10.79
N LEU A 15 -3.67 8.05 -9.67
CA LEU A 15 -3.48 7.39 -8.38
C LEU A 15 -4.72 6.55 -7.97
N TYR A 16 -5.92 7.07 -8.16
CA TYR A 16 -7.15 6.34 -7.86
C TYR A 16 -7.37 5.14 -8.79
N ALA A 17 -7.13 5.31 -10.09
CA ALA A 17 -7.24 4.20 -11.05
C ALA A 17 -6.30 3.05 -10.70
N PHE A 18 -5.03 3.34 -10.41
CA PHE A 18 -4.06 2.33 -10.01
C PHE A 18 -4.37 1.71 -8.64
N SER A 19 -4.92 2.49 -7.71
CA SER A 19 -5.39 1.96 -6.43
C SER A 19 -6.50 0.92 -6.65
N ILE A 20 -7.52 1.26 -7.46
CA ILE A 20 -8.62 0.35 -7.81
C ILE A 20 -8.10 -0.92 -8.50
N ILE A 21 -7.21 -0.79 -9.48
CA ILE A 21 -6.60 -1.94 -10.18
C ILE A 21 -5.86 -2.84 -9.19
N GLY A 22 -5.09 -2.24 -8.26
CA GLY A 22 -4.36 -2.97 -7.23
C GLY A 22 -5.24 -3.77 -6.27
N ILE A 23 -6.52 -3.41 -6.12
CA ILE A 23 -7.46 -4.07 -5.22
C ILE A 23 -8.10 -5.31 -5.87
N ILE A 24 -8.15 -5.39 -7.20
CA ILE A 24 -8.84 -6.47 -7.94
C ILE A 24 -8.39 -7.86 -7.48
N PRO A 25 -7.09 -8.17 -7.34
CA PRO A 25 -6.67 -9.50 -6.89
C PRO A 25 -7.07 -9.81 -5.45
N LEU A 26 -7.06 -8.82 -4.55
CA LEU A 26 -7.54 -9.01 -3.16
C LEU A 26 -9.04 -9.35 -3.15
N MET A 27 -9.83 -8.65 -3.97
CA MET A 27 -11.27 -8.93 -4.12
C MET A 27 -11.52 -10.33 -4.71
N ALA A 28 -10.72 -10.73 -5.70
CA ALA A 28 -10.82 -12.06 -6.30
C ALA A 28 -10.55 -13.18 -5.27
N ILE A 29 -9.52 -13.02 -4.43
CA ILE A 29 -9.24 -13.97 -3.33
C ILE A 29 -10.43 -14.05 -2.37
N LEU A 30 -11.01 -12.91 -1.99
CA LEU A 30 -12.17 -12.88 -1.08
C LEU A 30 -13.38 -13.59 -1.69
N ILE A 31 -13.75 -13.27 -2.94
CA ILE A 31 -14.91 -13.84 -3.62
C ILE A 31 -14.75 -15.36 -3.76
N LEU A 32 -13.57 -15.82 -4.19
CA LEU A 32 -13.28 -17.25 -4.29
C LEU A 32 -13.41 -17.93 -2.93
N ARG A 33 -12.91 -17.30 -1.86
CA ARG A 33 -12.95 -17.87 -0.52
C ARG A 33 -14.37 -17.96 0.06
N ILE A 34 -15.22 -16.97 -0.20
CA ILE A 34 -16.62 -16.96 0.26
C ILE A 34 -17.44 -18.00 -0.51
N ASN A 35 -17.26 -18.11 -1.82
CA ASN A 35 -18.05 -19.00 -2.66
C ASN A 35 -17.58 -20.46 -2.61
N ASP A 36 -16.28 -20.68 -2.49
CA ASP A 36 -15.67 -22.02 -2.40
C ASP A 36 -14.52 -22.03 -1.39
N PRO A 37 -14.83 -22.32 -0.10
CA PRO A 37 -13.82 -22.41 0.94
C PRO A 37 -12.71 -23.45 0.65
N TYR A 38 -12.96 -24.46 -0.18
CA TYR A 38 -11.98 -25.50 -0.51
C TYR A 38 -11.40 -25.35 -1.91
N SER A 39 -11.47 -24.14 -2.47
CA SER A 39 -10.98 -23.84 -3.82
C SER A 39 -9.55 -24.33 -4.05
N GLN A 40 -9.41 -25.30 -4.95
CA GLN A 40 -8.12 -25.87 -5.32
C GLN A 40 -7.14 -24.81 -5.86
N VAL A 41 -7.67 -23.77 -6.51
CA VAL A 41 -6.87 -22.64 -7.02
C VAL A 41 -6.21 -21.87 -5.87
N LEU A 42 -6.96 -21.56 -4.81
CA LEU A 42 -6.42 -20.85 -3.65
C LEU A 42 -5.37 -21.71 -2.92
N TYR A 43 -5.64 -23.00 -2.73
CA TYR A 43 -4.69 -23.93 -2.11
C TYR A 43 -3.42 -24.12 -2.94
N TYR A 44 -3.55 -24.20 -4.26
CA TYR A 44 -2.40 -24.26 -5.16
C TYR A 44 -1.50 -23.03 -5.02
N LEU A 45 -2.10 -21.83 -5.04
CA LEU A 45 -1.36 -20.58 -4.86
C LEU A 45 -0.75 -20.50 -3.45
N TYR A 46 -1.49 -20.90 -2.41
CA TYR A 46 -1.03 -20.91 -1.03
C TYR A 46 0.24 -21.74 -0.88
N ASN A 47 0.27 -22.96 -1.43
CA ASN A 47 1.45 -23.83 -1.37
C ASN A 47 2.68 -23.23 -2.06
N LYS A 48 2.50 -22.31 -3.02
CA LYS A 48 3.61 -21.59 -3.67
C LYS A 48 4.16 -20.45 -2.84
N VAL A 49 3.42 -19.92 -1.88
CA VAL A 49 3.81 -18.71 -1.11
C VAL A 49 3.86 -18.94 0.39
N ALA A 50 3.46 -20.12 0.90
CA ALA A 50 3.39 -20.43 2.32
C ALA A 50 4.74 -20.35 3.05
N PHE A 51 5.86 -20.53 2.34
CA PHE A 51 7.20 -20.41 2.91
C PHE A 51 7.63 -18.94 3.14
N LEU A 52 6.93 -17.99 2.53
CA LEU A 52 7.27 -16.57 2.63
C LEU A 52 6.72 -15.98 3.92
N PRO A 53 7.44 -15.03 4.54
CA PRO A 53 6.98 -14.42 5.76
C PRO A 53 5.70 -13.63 5.52
N SER A 54 4.71 -13.77 6.40
CA SER A 54 3.39 -13.17 6.20
C SER A 54 2.72 -12.83 7.52
N ILE A 55 1.83 -11.84 7.43
CA ILE A 55 0.83 -11.60 8.46
C ILE A 55 -0.29 -12.60 8.23
N THR A 56 -0.57 -13.45 9.21
CA THR A 56 -1.55 -14.53 9.09
C THR A 56 -2.59 -14.47 10.20
N SER A 57 -3.71 -15.14 10.01
CA SER A 57 -4.72 -15.37 11.05
C SER A 57 -5.09 -16.84 11.08
N LEU A 58 -5.13 -17.45 12.28
CA LEU A 58 -5.61 -18.84 12.43
C LEU A 58 -7.06 -19.02 12.00
N HIS A 59 -7.84 -17.93 11.92
CA HIS A 59 -9.22 -17.98 11.44
C HIS A 59 -9.28 -18.37 9.95
N ASP A 60 -8.33 -17.88 9.14
CA ASP A 60 -8.26 -18.23 7.72
C ASP A 60 -6.80 -18.14 7.19
N PRO A 61 -5.99 -19.18 7.44
CA PRO A 61 -4.57 -19.14 7.09
C PRO A 61 -4.32 -19.07 5.58
N VAL A 62 -5.19 -19.69 4.77
CA VAL A 62 -5.05 -19.72 3.31
C VAL A 62 -5.29 -18.33 2.73
N MET A 63 -6.43 -17.70 3.06
CA MET A 63 -6.76 -16.38 2.55
C MET A 63 -5.75 -15.33 3.01
N THR A 64 -5.42 -15.33 4.31
CA THR A 64 -4.54 -14.31 4.89
C THR A 64 -3.12 -14.38 4.35
N THR A 65 -2.57 -15.58 4.17
CA THR A 65 -1.24 -15.77 3.58
C THR A 65 -1.19 -15.27 2.13
N LEU A 66 -2.22 -15.55 1.33
CA LEU A 66 -2.30 -15.07 -0.06
C LEU A 66 -2.41 -13.54 -0.12
N MET A 67 -3.29 -12.94 0.67
CA MET A 67 -3.46 -11.49 0.72
C MET A 67 -2.21 -10.77 1.24
N SER A 68 -1.57 -11.30 2.30
CA SER A 68 -0.33 -10.76 2.84
C SER A 68 0.81 -10.80 1.82
N ASN A 69 0.96 -11.91 1.09
CA ASN A 69 1.97 -12.01 0.04
C ASN A 69 1.68 -11.10 -1.14
N TYR A 70 0.40 -10.96 -1.53
CA TYR A 70 0.02 -10.01 -2.56
C TYR A 70 0.33 -8.55 -2.15
N ASN A 71 0.18 -8.20 -0.87
CA ASN A 71 0.52 -6.87 -0.37
C ASN A 71 1.99 -6.47 -0.57
N LYS A 72 2.91 -7.44 -0.76
CA LYS A 72 4.31 -7.17 -1.13
C LYS A 72 4.46 -6.53 -2.52
N THR A 73 3.43 -6.59 -3.35
CA THR A 73 3.39 -5.91 -4.66
C THR A 73 3.01 -4.44 -4.57
N ALA A 74 2.44 -3.99 -3.43
CA ALA A 74 1.99 -2.61 -3.24
C ALA A 74 3.10 -1.55 -3.43
N PRO A 75 4.36 -1.76 -2.97
CA PRO A 75 5.45 -0.83 -3.26
C PRO A 75 5.74 -0.71 -4.76
N VAL A 76 5.72 -1.82 -5.49
CA VAL A 76 5.94 -1.82 -6.95
C VAL A 76 4.84 -1.00 -7.64
N MET A 77 3.58 -1.18 -7.23
CA MET A 77 2.47 -0.39 -7.73
C MET A 77 2.65 1.11 -7.41
N GLY A 78 3.09 1.44 -6.20
CA GLY A 78 3.39 2.83 -5.80
C GLY A 78 4.50 3.48 -6.65
N ILE A 79 5.54 2.71 -7.00
CA ILE A 79 6.60 3.14 -7.92
C ILE A 79 6.02 3.39 -9.33
N LEU A 80 5.19 2.49 -9.85
CA LEU A 80 4.56 2.67 -11.17
C LEU A 80 3.71 3.96 -11.22
N VAL A 81 2.89 4.20 -10.19
CA VAL A 81 2.10 5.44 -10.08
C VAL A 81 3.00 6.68 -10.03
N PHE A 82 4.11 6.60 -9.30
CA PHE A 82 5.09 7.66 -9.26
C PHE A 82 5.66 7.97 -10.65
N LEU A 83 6.08 6.93 -11.39
CA LEU A 83 6.60 7.08 -12.75
C LEU A 83 5.56 7.68 -13.72
N CYS A 84 4.27 7.37 -13.54
CA CYS A 84 3.21 7.95 -14.35
C CYS A 84 2.87 9.42 -13.99
N THR A 85 3.15 9.87 -12.76
CA THR A 85 2.64 11.15 -12.25
C THR A 85 3.71 12.18 -11.84
N TYR A 86 5.00 11.82 -11.77
CA TYR A 86 6.05 12.73 -11.30
C TYR A 86 6.19 14.02 -12.13
N LYS A 87 5.87 13.94 -13.44
CA LYS A 87 5.92 15.10 -14.35
C LYS A 87 4.73 16.04 -14.17
N THR A 88 3.56 15.51 -13.79
CA THR A 88 2.30 16.27 -13.72
C THR A 88 2.08 16.93 -12.36
N ARG A 89 2.73 16.45 -11.30
CA ARG A 89 2.62 17.02 -9.94
C ARG A 89 3.31 18.37 -9.82
N GLU A 90 2.56 19.35 -9.33
CA GLU A 90 3.03 20.69 -8.99
C GLU A 90 2.63 21.12 -7.56
N ILE A 91 3.44 22.00 -6.96
CA ILE A 91 3.22 22.51 -5.60
C ILE A 91 2.21 23.65 -5.67
N ILE A 92 1.07 23.50 -4.98
CA ILE A 92 0.03 24.54 -4.92
C ILE A 92 0.15 25.42 -3.67
N LYS A 93 0.64 24.85 -2.55
CA LYS A 93 0.70 25.56 -1.25
C LYS A 93 2.14 25.90 -0.87
N PRO A 94 2.41 27.10 -0.34
CA PRO A 94 3.71 27.42 0.22
C PRO A 94 3.96 26.57 1.47
N VAL A 95 5.11 25.89 1.52
CA VAL A 95 5.54 25.08 2.66
C VAL A 95 6.91 25.55 3.12
N THR A 96 7.14 25.58 4.43
CA THR A 96 8.42 26.01 5.01
C THR A 96 9.54 25.04 4.66
N ARG A 97 10.70 25.58 4.23
CA ARG A 97 11.91 24.83 3.87
C ARG A 97 12.30 23.77 4.91
N LYS A 98 12.28 24.14 6.19
CA LYS A 98 12.66 23.27 7.31
C LYS A 98 11.77 22.02 7.39
N LEU A 99 10.47 22.19 7.26
CA LEU A 99 9.48 21.10 7.36
C LEU A 99 9.60 20.13 6.18
N VAL A 100 9.88 20.66 5.00
CA VAL A 100 10.10 19.88 3.78
C VAL A 100 11.36 18.99 3.90
N VAL A 101 12.48 19.57 4.35
CA VAL A 101 13.73 18.82 4.55
C VAL A 101 13.59 17.78 5.66
N GLN A 102 12.96 18.12 6.78
CA GLN A 102 12.70 17.17 7.87
C GLN A 102 11.85 15.99 7.39
N SER A 103 10.81 16.24 6.58
CA SER A 103 9.96 15.18 6.02
C SER A 103 10.72 14.26 5.07
N CYS A 104 11.68 14.79 4.28
CA CYS A 104 12.53 13.97 3.41
C CYS A 104 13.46 13.03 4.18
N PHE A 105 13.84 13.37 5.41
CA PHE A 105 14.68 12.51 6.24
C PHE A 105 13.87 11.51 7.07
N TRP A 106 12.85 12.00 7.80
CA TRP A 106 12.04 11.15 8.68
C TRP A 106 11.04 10.27 7.95
N GLY A 107 10.56 10.69 6.77
CA GLY A 107 9.61 9.92 5.96
C GLY A 107 10.13 8.53 5.58
N PRO A 108 11.31 8.42 4.94
CA PRO A 108 11.92 7.13 4.61
C PRO A 108 12.17 6.24 5.82
N VAL A 109 12.63 6.80 6.95
CA VAL A 109 12.89 6.04 8.19
C VAL A 109 11.59 5.41 8.72
N PHE A 110 10.54 6.21 8.85
CA PHE A 110 9.24 5.72 9.31
C PHE A 110 8.68 4.64 8.38
N TYR A 111 8.80 4.83 7.07
CA TYR A 111 8.30 3.88 6.09
C TYR A 111 9.12 2.59 6.01
N ALA A 112 10.43 2.63 6.23
CA ALA A 112 11.25 1.42 6.33
C ALA A 112 10.76 0.53 7.49
N ILE A 113 10.46 1.14 8.64
CA ILE A 113 9.87 0.44 9.79
C ILE A 113 8.50 -0.13 9.42
N LEU A 114 7.64 0.68 8.78
CA LEU A 114 6.29 0.26 8.36
C LEU A 114 6.35 -0.93 7.40
N ILE A 115 7.17 -0.86 6.34
CA ILE A 115 7.34 -1.96 5.38
C ILE A 115 7.83 -3.22 6.07
N TYR A 116 8.83 -3.09 6.95
CA TYR A 116 9.39 -4.25 7.64
C TYR A 116 8.31 -4.99 8.43
N ILE A 117 7.57 -4.26 9.27
CA ILE A 117 6.51 -4.83 10.11
C ILE A 117 5.36 -5.39 9.26
N THR A 118 4.95 -4.68 8.21
CA THR A 118 3.73 -5.04 7.45
C THR A 118 3.94 -6.09 6.36
N LEU A 119 5.15 -6.19 5.78
CA LEU A 119 5.42 -7.04 4.62
C LEU A 119 6.41 -8.17 4.89
N PHE A 120 7.35 -8.01 5.82
CA PHE A 120 8.47 -8.94 6.01
C PHE A 120 8.52 -9.62 7.37
N TYR A 121 7.77 -9.11 8.34
CA TYR A 121 7.68 -9.70 9.67
C TYR A 121 6.57 -10.76 9.72
N ASN A 122 6.89 -11.90 10.33
CA ASN A 122 5.91 -12.95 10.62
C ASN A 122 5.07 -12.51 11.82
N LEU A 123 3.81 -12.17 11.56
CA LEU A 123 2.89 -11.74 12.61
C LEU A 123 1.62 -12.57 12.55
N GLU A 124 1.29 -13.20 13.67
CA GLU A 124 0.03 -13.91 13.82
C GLU A 124 -1.01 -13.00 14.50
N LEU A 125 -2.08 -12.66 13.77
CA LEU A 125 -3.09 -11.69 14.20
C LEU A 125 -3.98 -12.20 15.34
N THR A 126 -4.12 -13.51 15.49
CA THR A 126 -4.93 -14.15 16.52
C THR A 126 -4.25 -14.14 17.89
N THR A 127 -2.92 -14.13 17.91
CA THR A 127 -2.10 -14.00 19.12
C THR A 127 -1.80 -12.53 19.45
N ALA A 128 -1.90 -11.62 18.47
CA ALA A 128 -1.84 -10.19 18.70
C ALA A 128 -3.01 -9.70 19.57
N GLY A 129 -2.73 -8.97 20.65
CA GLY A 129 -3.76 -8.43 21.54
C GLY A 129 -4.57 -7.27 20.93
N GLY A 130 -5.77 -7.03 21.47
CA GLY A 130 -6.56 -5.81 21.22
C GLY A 130 -7.18 -5.70 19.82
N PHE A 131 -6.88 -4.60 19.11
CA PHE A 131 -7.52 -4.24 17.84
C PHE A 131 -7.29 -5.27 16.72
N PHE A 132 -6.08 -5.85 16.64
CA PHE A 132 -5.77 -6.87 15.63
C PHE A 132 -6.52 -8.18 15.87
N LYS A 133 -6.73 -8.57 17.13
CA LYS A 133 -7.58 -9.72 17.49
C LYS A 133 -9.01 -9.53 17.00
N LEU A 134 -9.58 -8.33 17.20
CA LEU A 134 -10.94 -8.01 16.78
C LEU A 134 -11.08 -8.12 15.25
N LEU A 135 -10.10 -7.64 14.50
CA LEU A 135 -10.08 -7.74 13.04
C LEU A 135 -9.87 -9.17 12.53
N SER A 136 -9.31 -10.06 13.36
CA SER A 136 -9.02 -11.44 12.98
C SER A 136 -10.23 -12.40 13.02
N HIS A 137 -11.35 -11.98 13.60
CA HIS A 137 -12.52 -12.84 13.86
C HIS A 137 -13.45 -13.07 12.66
N ASN A 138 -13.39 -12.24 11.63
CA ASN A 138 -14.27 -12.35 10.47
C ASN A 138 -13.46 -12.21 9.17
N VAL A 139 -13.82 -13.01 8.17
CA VAL A 139 -13.26 -12.97 6.81
C VAL A 139 -13.33 -11.56 6.21
N ILE A 140 -14.44 -10.84 6.43
CA ILE A 140 -14.61 -9.47 5.93
C ILE A 140 -13.70 -8.47 6.66
N THR A 141 -13.54 -8.59 7.98
CA THR A 141 -12.65 -7.69 8.74
C THR A 141 -11.18 -7.95 8.43
N LEU A 142 -10.81 -9.21 8.20
CA LEU A 142 -9.51 -9.59 7.68
C LEU A 142 -9.27 -8.96 6.32
N PHE A 143 -10.23 -9.06 5.40
CA PHE A 143 -10.12 -8.41 4.09
C PHE A 143 -9.89 -6.89 4.21
N ILE A 144 -10.67 -6.20 5.06
CA ILE A 144 -10.52 -4.76 5.30
C ILE A 144 -9.10 -4.45 5.82
N LEU A 145 -8.55 -5.28 6.70
CA LEU A 145 -7.18 -5.13 7.19
C LEU A 145 -6.16 -5.24 6.04
N TYR A 146 -6.18 -6.31 5.25
CA TYR A 146 -5.22 -6.48 4.15
C TYR A 146 -5.36 -5.41 3.07
N TYR A 147 -6.59 -5.01 2.77
CA TYR A 147 -6.90 -3.89 1.89
C TYR A 147 -6.27 -2.58 2.40
N SER A 148 -6.43 -2.28 3.69
CA SER A 148 -5.87 -1.07 4.30
C SER A 148 -4.35 -1.07 4.25
N ILE A 149 -3.71 -2.22 4.53
CA ILE A 149 -2.26 -2.38 4.43
C ILE A 149 -1.79 -2.12 2.99
N TYR A 150 -2.45 -2.71 2.00
CA TYR A 150 -2.11 -2.49 0.59
C TYR A 150 -2.15 -1.01 0.23
N PHE A 151 -3.26 -0.33 0.58
CA PHE A 151 -3.45 1.08 0.27
C PHE A 151 -2.45 1.98 0.99
N THR A 152 -2.20 1.73 2.28
CA THR A 152 -1.21 2.49 3.07
C THR A 152 0.19 2.32 2.49
N VAL A 153 0.60 1.09 2.17
CA VAL A 153 1.93 0.85 1.58
C VAL A 153 2.04 1.54 0.23
N LEU A 154 1.06 1.38 -0.68
CA LEU A 154 1.06 2.03 -2.00
C LEU A 154 1.19 3.55 -1.89
N THR A 155 0.34 4.18 -1.07
CA THR A 155 0.30 5.64 -0.92
C THR A 155 1.55 6.19 -0.23
N MET A 156 2.09 5.50 0.76
CA MET A 156 3.34 5.90 1.42
C MET A 156 4.54 5.77 0.48
N THR A 157 4.61 4.68 -0.30
CA THR A 157 5.65 4.50 -1.34
C THR A 157 5.63 5.67 -2.31
N TYR A 158 4.44 5.98 -2.83
CA TYR A 158 4.22 7.09 -3.73
C TYR A 158 4.65 8.43 -3.14
N ALA A 159 4.24 8.71 -1.90
CA ALA A 159 4.54 9.96 -1.20
C ALA A 159 6.05 10.15 -0.99
N ILE A 160 6.76 9.10 -0.57
CA ILE A 160 8.19 9.17 -0.27
C ILE A 160 9.03 9.42 -1.52
N LEU A 161 8.66 8.83 -2.65
CA LEU A 161 9.33 9.08 -3.93
C LEU A 161 9.03 10.50 -4.44
N LEU A 162 7.80 10.98 -4.25
CA LEU A 162 7.38 12.28 -4.72
C LEU A 162 8.00 13.44 -3.93
N MET A 163 8.13 13.29 -2.61
CA MET A 163 8.56 14.37 -1.71
C MET A 163 9.90 14.99 -2.13
N PRO A 164 11.02 14.25 -2.31
CA PRO A 164 12.30 14.79 -2.77
C PRO A 164 12.21 15.55 -4.10
N LEU A 165 11.43 15.05 -5.07
CA LEU A 165 11.27 15.73 -6.36
C LEU A 165 10.55 17.07 -6.22
N LEU A 166 9.52 17.14 -5.39
CA LEU A 166 8.83 18.39 -5.10
C LEU A 166 9.79 19.39 -4.44
N VAL A 167 10.64 18.93 -3.51
CA VAL A 167 11.67 19.76 -2.88
C VAL A 167 12.61 20.37 -3.91
N ILE A 168 13.13 19.56 -4.83
CA ILE A 168 14.05 20.02 -5.88
C ILE A 168 13.37 21.05 -6.79
N LYS A 169 12.13 20.78 -7.24
CA LYS A 169 11.36 21.72 -8.06
C LYS A 169 11.11 23.04 -7.32
N TYR A 170 10.79 22.98 -6.03
CA TYR A 170 10.56 24.15 -5.19
C TYR A 170 11.81 25.03 -5.05
N PHE A 171 12.98 24.41 -4.86
CA PHE A 171 14.24 25.15 -4.77
C PHE A 171 14.67 25.74 -6.10
N LYS A 172 14.48 25.03 -7.22
CA LYS A 172 14.80 25.54 -8.56
C LYS A 172 13.89 26.69 -9.00
N GLY A 173 12.61 26.68 -8.64
CA GLY A 173 11.67 27.76 -8.99
C GLY A 173 11.80 29.04 -8.16
N ARG A 174 12.75 29.09 -7.21
CA ARG A 174 13.09 30.27 -6.41
C ARG A 174 14.44 30.91 -6.80
N GLN A 175 15.18 30.31 -7.72
CA GLN A 175 16.34 30.92 -8.39
C GLN A 175 15.87 31.62 -9.66
#